data_AF-A7M6C4-F1
#
_entry.id   AF-A7M6C4-F1
#
_cell.length_a   1.000
_cell.length_b   1.000
_cell.length_c   1.000
_cell.angle_alpha   90.00
_cell.angle_beta   90.00
_cell.angle_gamma   90.00
#
_symmetry.space_group_name_H-M   'P 1'
#
loop_
_entity.id
_entity.type
_entity.pdbx_description
1 polymer ?
#
loop_
_entity_poly.entity_id
_entity_poly.type
_entity_poly.pdbx_seq_one_letter_code
_entity_poly.pdbx_strand_id
1 'polypeptide(L)'
;PTKGKTSIAGAVGFSVRENKVHVFKAKGMMVAGGGAVNIFRPRSTDEGKGRAWYPVWNAGSTYTMCMQVGAEMTMMENRFTPSRFKDGYGPVGAWFLLFKATVVNGYGEHYVKRRPAPRQRLEKYAPYGLAPVTTLPCLRNHLMLFKMKEGRGPIFMDTAAALNAFLEAEEG
;
A
#
# COMPACT_ATOMS: atom_id res chain seq x y z
N PRO A 1 -29.76 13.22 30.72
CA PRO A 1 -29.43 12.72 29.36
C PRO A 1 -29.43 11.19 29.32
N THR A 2 -30.52 10.61 28.81
CA THR A 2 -30.78 9.17 28.80
C THR A 2 -29.73 8.41 27.96
N LYS A 3 -29.01 7.49 28.60
CA LYS A 3 -28.32 6.37 27.92
C LYS A 3 -29.37 5.64 27.05
N GLY A 4 -29.30 5.67 25.72
CA GLY A 4 -30.35 4.97 24.96
C GLY A 4 -30.31 4.88 23.44
N LYS A 5 -29.63 5.73 22.67
CA LYS A 5 -29.52 5.56 21.20
C LYS A 5 -28.41 6.43 20.61
N THR A 6 -27.28 5.82 20.27
CA THR A 6 -26.26 6.42 19.39
C THR A 6 -26.74 6.25 17.95
N SER A 7 -27.62 7.15 17.49
CA SER A 7 -28.20 7.08 16.14
C SER A 7 -27.73 8.25 15.29
N ILE A 8 -27.31 7.96 14.06
CA ILE A 8 -27.00 8.99 13.07
C ILE A 8 -28.28 9.75 12.70
N ALA A 9 -28.18 11.08 12.59
CA ALA A 9 -29.30 11.95 12.19
C ALA A 9 -29.14 12.51 10.77
N GLY A 10 -27.93 12.49 10.22
CA GLY A 10 -27.62 13.18 8.99
C GLY A 10 -26.13 13.46 8.78
N ALA A 11 -25.83 14.22 7.73
CA ALA A 11 -24.51 14.79 7.45
C ALA A 11 -24.65 16.20 6.87
N VAL A 12 -23.57 16.97 6.90
CA VAL A 12 -23.48 18.32 6.33
C VAL A 12 -22.34 18.35 5.32
N GLY A 13 -22.55 19.06 4.21
CA GLY A 13 -21.54 19.31 3.19
C GLY A 13 -21.78 20.65 2.50
N PHE A 14 -20.88 21.03 1.60
CA PHE A 14 -21.00 22.26 0.81
C PHE A 14 -20.64 22.00 -0.64
N SER A 15 -21.22 22.79 -1.55
CA SER A 15 -20.90 22.69 -2.97
C SER A 15 -19.52 23.31 -3.24
N VAL A 16 -18.74 22.64 -4.09
CA VAL A 16 -17.45 23.14 -4.60
C VAL A 16 -17.59 23.92 -5.92
N ARG A 17 -18.82 24.26 -6.31
CA ARG A 17 -19.16 25.02 -7.53
C ARG A 17 -20.03 26.24 -7.25
N GLU A 18 -20.80 26.20 -6.17
CA GLU A 18 -21.74 27.25 -5.80
C GLU A 18 -21.66 27.48 -4.29
N ASN A 19 -22.02 28.69 -3.82
CA ASN A 19 -22.04 29.03 -2.41
C ASN A 19 -23.30 28.47 -1.71
N LYS A 20 -23.42 27.14 -1.67
CA LYS A 20 -24.56 26.44 -1.07
C LYS A 20 -24.10 25.42 -0.03
N VAL A 21 -24.73 25.47 1.15
CA VAL A 21 -24.57 24.48 2.21
C VAL A 21 -25.70 23.47 2.11
N HIS A 22 -25.35 22.19 2.15
CA HIS A 22 -26.28 21.07 2.09
C HIS A 22 -26.38 20.39 3.46
N VAL A 23 -27.60 20.24 3.95
CA VAL A 23 -27.91 19.51 5.18
C VAL A 23 -28.74 18.28 4.80
N PHE A 24 -28.15 17.10 4.96
CA PHE A 24 -28.80 15.83 4.67
C PHE A 24 -29.34 15.23 5.96
N LYS A 25 -30.64 14.99 6.03
CA LYS A 25 -31.29 14.28 7.15
C LYS A 25 -31.63 12.87 6.69
N ALA A 26 -31.19 11.86 7.43
CA ALA A 26 -31.40 10.46 7.06
C ALA A 26 -31.50 9.57 8.31
N LYS A 27 -32.22 8.45 8.18
CA LYS A 27 -32.35 7.44 9.24
C LYS A 27 -31.22 6.40 9.22
N GLY A 28 -30.52 6.28 8.09
CA GLY A 28 -29.37 5.41 7.89
C GLY A 28 -28.48 5.99 6.81
N MET A 29 -27.16 5.89 6.99
CA MET A 29 -26.17 6.49 6.10
C MET A 29 -24.95 5.58 5.97
N MET A 30 -24.32 5.61 4.80
CA MET A 30 -23.05 4.94 4.54
C MET A 30 -21.99 5.99 4.23
N VAL A 31 -20.83 5.85 4.87
CA VAL A 31 -19.68 6.72 4.64
C VAL A 31 -18.66 5.97 3.78
N ALA A 32 -18.55 6.33 2.51
CA ALA A 32 -17.68 5.68 1.52
C ALA A 32 -16.66 6.67 0.90
N GLY A 33 -15.99 7.46 1.75
CA GLY A 33 -15.02 8.48 1.33
C GLY A 33 -13.60 7.96 1.08
N GLY A 34 -13.42 6.64 0.89
CA GLY A 34 -12.11 6.02 0.68
C GLY A 34 -11.22 5.99 1.93
N GLY A 35 -9.94 5.70 1.70
CA GLY A 35 -8.90 5.66 2.74
C GLY A 35 -8.24 7.02 2.98
N ALA A 36 -6.96 7.01 3.36
CA ALA A 36 -6.20 8.24 3.61
C ALA A 36 -4.80 8.18 2.97
N VAL A 37 -4.43 9.24 2.24
CA VAL A 37 -3.11 9.44 1.64
C VAL A 37 -2.56 10.82 1.99
N ASN A 38 -1.29 11.07 1.66
CA ASN A 38 -0.59 12.33 1.97
C ASN A 38 -0.50 12.68 3.47
N ILE A 39 -0.78 11.73 4.37
CA ILE A 39 -0.50 11.86 5.82
C ILE A 39 1.00 11.89 6.10
N PHE A 40 1.77 11.07 5.36
CA PHE A 40 3.23 11.01 5.46
C PHE A 40 3.86 11.80 4.33
N ARG A 41 5.02 12.43 4.60
CA ARG A 41 5.81 13.12 3.58
C ARG A 41 6.20 12.14 2.46
N PRO A 42 5.81 12.39 1.19
CA PRO A 42 6.18 11.53 0.06
C PRO A 42 7.68 11.64 -0.28
N ARG A 43 8.17 10.74 -1.15
CA ARG A 43 9.58 10.75 -1.59
C ARG A 43 9.91 11.92 -2.53
N SER A 44 8.93 12.47 -3.23
CA SER A 44 9.05 13.65 -4.09
C SER A 44 8.19 14.77 -3.51
N THR A 45 8.78 15.95 -3.27
CA THR A 45 8.18 17.03 -2.46
C THR A 45 7.63 18.23 -3.23
N ASP A 46 7.81 18.29 -4.54
CA ASP A 46 7.29 19.38 -5.37
C ASP A 46 6.12 18.88 -6.21
N GLU A 47 6.15 19.02 -7.54
CA GLU A 47 5.12 18.50 -8.45
C GLU A 47 4.85 17.00 -8.25
N GLY A 48 5.89 16.25 -7.85
CA GLY A 48 5.81 14.83 -7.53
C GLY A 48 4.94 14.48 -6.32
N LYS A 49 4.50 15.45 -5.49
CA LYS A 49 3.56 15.20 -4.39
C LYS A 49 2.22 14.65 -4.87
N GLY A 50 1.79 15.02 -6.08
CA GLY A 50 0.57 14.49 -6.69
C GLY A 50 0.67 13.00 -7.04
N ARG A 51 1.89 12.45 -7.13
CA ARG A 51 2.16 11.07 -7.51
C ARG A 51 2.20 10.17 -6.27
N ALA A 52 1.07 10.03 -5.59
CA ALA A 52 0.90 8.97 -4.60
C ALA A 52 0.54 7.64 -5.28
N TRP A 53 0.93 6.50 -4.67
CA TRP A 53 0.50 5.18 -5.17
C TRP A 53 -1.01 4.95 -5.02
N TYR A 54 -1.58 5.43 -3.91
CA TYR A 54 -3.02 5.37 -3.64
C TYR A 54 -3.65 6.72 -4.00
N PRO A 55 -4.97 6.77 -4.34
CA PRO A 55 -5.56 7.96 -4.93
C PRO A 55 -5.37 9.24 -4.11
N VAL A 56 -4.76 10.27 -4.71
CA VAL A 56 -4.32 11.51 -4.05
C VAL A 56 -5.47 12.28 -3.38
N TRP A 57 -6.70 12.10 -3.86
CA TRP A 57 -7.91 12.73 -3.35
C TRP A 57 -8.48 12.08 -2.09
N ASN A 58 -7.94 10.94 -1.65
CA ASN A 58 -8.40 10.26 -0.43
C ASN A 58 -7.83 10.93 0.83
N ALA A 59 -8.59 11.83 1.43
CA ALA A 59 -8.16 12.64 2.58
C ALA A 59 -8.43 12.00 3.96
N GLY A 60 -8.89 10.75 4.03
CA GLY A 60 -9.27 10.11 5.30
C GLY A 60 -10.63 10.55 5.85
N SER A 61 -11.49 11.14 5.00
CA SER A 61 -12.80 11.64 5.39
C SER A 61 -13.67 10.56 6.02
N THR A 62 -13.59 9.31 5.56
CA THR A 62 -14.30 8.17 6.15
C THR A 62 -13.93 7.98 7.62
N TYR A 63 -12.63 7.97 7.93
CA TYR A 63 -12.14 7.71 9.27
C TYR A 63 -12.50 8.85 10.21
N THR A 64 -12.24 10.10 9.82
CA THR A 64 -12.49 11.25 10.68
C THR A 64 -13.97 11.45 10.96
N MET A 65 -14.85 11.35 9.95
CA MET A 65 -16.29 11.53 10.17
C MET A 65 -16.87 10.47 11.09
N CYS A 66 -16.52 9.19 10.88
CA CYS A 66 -16.99 8.09 11.72
C CYS A 66 -16.42 8.17 13.15
N MET A 67 -15.13 8.50 13.30
CA MET A 67 -14.48 8.66 14.60
C MET A 67 -15.10 9.80 15.41
N GLN A 68 -15.41 10.93 14.78
CA GLN A 68 -16.03 12.09 15.45
C GLN A 68 -17.43 11.80 15.98
N VAL A 69 -18.20 10.93 15.32
CA VAL A 69 -19.54 10.51 15.79
C VAL A 69 -19.47 9.36 16.82
N GLY A 70 -18.27 8.95 17.24
CA GLY A 70 -18.06 7.92 18.25
C GLY A 70 -18.17 6.48 17.71
N ALA A 71 -18.00 6.27 16.41
CA ALA A 71 -17.92 4.92 15.86
C ALA A 71 -16.62 4.24 16.32
N GLU A 72 -16.69 2.96 16.65
CA GLU A 72 -15.53 2.16 17.01
C GLU A 72 -14.61 2.00 15.79
N MET A 73 -13.32 2.24 16.00
CA MET A 73 -12.28 2.08 14.98
C MET A 73 -11.45 0.85 15.32
N THR A 74 -11.04 0.09 14.30
CA THR A 74 -10.22 -1.12 14.48
C THR A 74 -8.99 -1.08 13.56
N MET A 75 -7.88 -1.66 14.02
CA MET A 75 -6.63 -1.81 13.27
C MET A 75 -6.09 -0.50 12.65
N MET A 76 -6.25 0.64 13.34
CA MET A 76 -5.83 1.96 12.83
C MET A 76 -4.30 2.11 12.74
N GLU A 77 -3.55 1.26 13.44
CA GLU A 77 -2.09 1.17 13.36
C GLU A 77 -1.62 0.44 12.10
N ASN A 78 -2.49 -0.34 11.46
CA ASN A 78 -2.15 -1.07 10.25
C ASN A 78 -1.99 -0.11 9.08
N ARG A 79 -0.77 -0.02 8.56
CA ARG A 79 -0.42 0.79 7.38
C ARG A 79 0.09 -0.06 6.25
N PHE A 80 -0.31 0.29 5.03
CA PHE A 80 0.20 -0.37 3.83
C PHE A 80 1.34 0.44 3.21
N THR A 81 2.55 -0.15 3.17
CA THR A 81 3.71 0.45 2.50
C THR A 81 3.96 -0.30 1.18
N PRO A 82 3.54 0.23 0.02
CA PRO A 82 3.68 -0.46 -1.25
C PRO A 82 5.12 -0.41 -1.76
N SER A 83 5.66 -1.56 -2.15
CA SER A 83 6.91 -1.66 -2.93
C SER A 83 6.56 -1.69 -4.42
N ARG A 84 6.99 -0.66 -5.16
CA ARG A 84 6.61 -0.38 -6.56
C ARG A 84 7.82 0.12 -7.33
N PHE A 85 7.66 0.30 -8.65
CA PHE A 85 8.64 1.03 -9.43
C PHE A 85 8.88 2.43 -8.83
N LYS A 86 10.16 2.81 -8.78
CA LYS A 86 10.61 4.05 -8.18
C LYS A 86 9.93 5.26 -8.86
N ASP A 87 9.57 6.26 -8.06
CA ASP A 87 8.95 7.55 -8.42
C ASP A 87 7.55 7.46 -9.05
N GLY A 88 7.37 6.71 -10.14
CA GLY A 88 6.07 6.56 -10.82
C GLY A 88 5.07 5.64 -10.09
N TYR A 89 5.55 4.81 -9.16
CA TYR A 89 4.74 3.85 -8.40
C TYR A 89 3.93 2.85 -9.24
N GLY A 90 4.45 2.50 -10.42
CA GLY A 90 3.83 1.53 -11.33
C GLY A 90 3.62 0.14 -10.70
N PRO A 91 2.65 -0.64 -11.22
CA PRO A 91 2.30 -1.94 -10.66
C PRO A 91 3.42 -2.97 -10.91
N VAL A 92 3.75 -3.73 -9.88
CA VAL A 92 4.74 -4.83 -9.95
C VAL A 92 4.09 -6.21 -10.03
N GLY A 93 2.77 -6.30 -9.84
CA GLY A 93 2.05 -7.57 -9.76
C GLY A 93 2.15 -8.41 -11.03
N ALA A 94 1.91 -7.79 -12.20
CA ALA A 94 2.03 -8.46 -13.49
C ALA A 94 3.46 -8.96 -13.75
N TRP A 95 4.46 -8.12 -13.46
CA TRP A 95 5.88 -8.49 -13.60
C TRP A 95 6.26 -9.72 -12.77
N PHE A 96 5.82 -9.79 -11.50
CA PHE A 96 6.12 -10.95 -10.66
C PHE A 96 5.33 -12.20 -11.01
N LEU A 97 4.03 -12.06 -11.30
CA LEU A 97 3.12 -13.20 -11.42
C LEU A 97 3.07 -13.76 -12.84
N LEU A 98 3.03 -12.89 -13.86
CA LEU A 98 2.94 -13.28 -15.26
C LEU A 98 4.35 -13.49 -15.84
N PHE A 99 5.14 -12.41 -15.92
CA PHE A 99 6.47 -12.43 -16.55
C PHE A 99 7.58 -13.07 -15.71
N LYS A 100 7.26 -13.54 -14.50
CA LYS A 100 8.20 -14.16 -13.54
C LYS A 100 9.47 -13.33 -13.30
N ALA A 101 9.35 -12.00 -13.39
CA ALA A 101 10.46 -11.08 -13.25
C ALA A 101 11.12 -11.22 -11.88
N THR A 102 12.44 -11.11 -11.89
CA THR A 102 13.25 -11.21 -10.67
C THR A 102 13.66 -9.83 -10.20
N VAL A 103 13.90 -9.72 -8.89
CA VAL A 103 14.41 -8.49 -8.28
C VAL A 103 15.78 -8.75 -7.69
N VAL A 104 16.70 -7.84 -7.99
CA VAL A 104 18.12 -7.87 -7.62
C VAL A 104 18.50 -6.59 -6.89
N ASN A 105 19.52 -6.69 -6.05
CA ASN A 105 20.15 -5.51 -5.44
C ASN A 105 21.21 -4.91 -6.38
N GLY A 106 21.87 -3.82 -5.98
CA GLY A 106 22.89 -3.13 -6.79
C GLY A 106 24.11 -4.00 -7.15
N TYR A 107 24.30 -5.12 -6.44
CA TYR A 107 25.35 -6.11 -6.68
C TYR A 107 24.86 -7.33 -7.48
N GLY A 108 23.62 -7.33 -7.99
CA GLY A 108 23.04 -8.45 -8.73
C GLY A 108 22.53 -9.61 -7.85
N GLU A 109 22.54 -9.48 -6.52
CA GLU A 109 22.09 -10.54 -5.62
C GLU A 109 20.56 -10.57 -5.51
N HIS A 110 19.97 -11.76 -5.71
CA HIS A 110 18.56 -12.00 -5.37
C HIS A 110 18.37 -12.10 -3.85
N TYR A 111 17.63 -11.16 -3.27
CA TYR A 111 17.35 -11.13 -1.83
C TYR A 111 16.02 -11.80 -1.42
N VAL A 112 15.18 -12.16 -2.40
CA VAL A 112 13.88 -12.83 -2.17
C VAL A 112 13.94 -14.33 -2.47
N LYS A 113 14.76 -14.75 -3.44
CA LYS A 113 14.93 -16.19 -3.74
C LYS A 113 15.51 -16.89 -2.52
N ARG A 114 15.09 -18.16 -2.30
CA ARG A 114 15.44 -19.06 -1.19
C ARG A 114 16.96 -19.26 -1.03
N ARG A 115 17.67 -18.23 -0.55
CA ARG A 115 19.04 -18.29 -0.06
C ARG A 115 19.02 -18.44 1.46
N PRO A 116 20.07 -18.98 2.09
CA PRO A 116 20.11 -19.23 3.53
C PRO A 116 19.92 -17.95 4.38
N ALA A 117 20.47 -16.81 3.96
CA ALA A 117 20.43 -15.56 4.74
C ALA A 117 19.03 -14.92 4.89
N PRO A 118 18.18 -14.82 3.83
CA PRO A 118 16.78 -14.43 4.00
C PRO A 118 15.98 -15.38 4.87
N ARG A 119 16.27 -16.69 4.80
CA ARG A 119 15.51 -17.74 5.51
C ARG A 119 15.72 -17.68 7.03
N GLN A 120 16.96 -17.54 7.50
CA GLN A 120 17.27 -17.36 8.92
C GLN A 120 16.54 -16.16 9.55
N ARG A 121 16.37 -15.07 8.79
CA ARG A 121 15.65 -13.88 9.29
C ARG A 121 14.13 -14.09 9.29
N LEU A 122 13.60 -14.85 8.34
CA LEU A 122 12.18 -15.18 8.27
C LEU A 122 11.76 -16.25 9.29
N GLU A 123 12.68 -17.13 9.68
CA GLU A 123 12.48 -18.14 10.73
C GLU A 123 12.10 -17.52 12.08
N LYS A 124 12.61 -16.31 12.39
CA LYS A 124 12.21 -15.54 13.59
C LYS A 124 10.71 -15.22 13.62
N TYR A 125 10.05 -15.19 12.47
CA TYR A 125 8.62 -14.88 12.33
C TYR A 125 7.78 -16.12 12.06
N ALA A 126 8.22 -17.31 12.48
CA ALA A 126 7.43 -18.54 12.39
C ALA A 126 6.11 -18.42 13.19
N PRO A 127 4.99 -18.95 12.69
CA PRO A 127 4.83 -19.74 11.45
C PRO A 127 4.70 -18.89 10.17
N TYR A 128 4.44 -17.58 10.30
CA TYR A 128 4.14 -16.68 9.18
C TYR A 128 5.28 -16.52 8.16
N GLY A 129 6.53 -16.59 8.61
CA GLY A 129 7.71 -16.53 7.75
C GLY A 129 8.01 -17.81 6.96
N LEU A 130 7.37 -18.93 7.33
CA LEU A 130 7.59 -20.25 6.74
C LEU A 130 6.49 -20.67 5.74
N ALA A 131 5.46 -19.84 5.57
CA ALA A 131 4.34 -20.14 4.70
C ALA A 131 4.77 -20.29 3.21
N PRO A 132 4.27 -21.30 2.47
CA PRO A 132 4.67 -21.60 1.10
C PRO A 132 4.17 -20.56 0.09
N VAL A 133 2.96 -20.03 0.32
CA VAL A 133 2.40 -18.91 -0.44
C VAL A 133 2.95 -17.65 0.19
N THR A 134 4.10 -17.19 -0.30
CA THR A 134 4.55 -15.80 -0.14
C THR A 134 4.70 -15.31 1.31
N THR A 135 5.94 -15.00 1.70
CA THR A 135 6.22 -13.98 2.71
C THR A 135 5.18 -12.86 2.63
N LEU A 136 4.42 -12.63 3.72
CA LEU A 136 3.44 -11.54 3.78
C LEU A 136 4.05 -10.26 3.18
N PRO A 137 3.27 -9.39 2.50
CA PRO A 137 3.82 -8.20 1.86
C PRO A 137 4.73 -7.37 2.78
N CYS A 138 4.41 -7.32 4.08
CA CYS A 138 5.25 -6.69 5.10
C CYS A 138 6.61 -7.38 5.32
N LEU A 139 6.68 -8.72 5.31
CA LEU A 139 7.93 -9.48 5.42
C LEU A 139 8.80 -9.34 4.17
N ARG A 140 8.20 -9.24 2.98
CA ARG A 140 8.94 -8.91 1.73
C ARG A 140 9.56 -7.52 1.80
N ASN A 141 8.78 -6.54 2.27
CA ASN A 141 9.27 -5.20 2.49
C ASN A 141 10.38 -5.17 3.55
N HIS A 142 10.28 -6.02 4.58
CA HIS A 142 11.29 -6.10 5.63
C HIS A 142 12.65 -6.54 5.09
N LEU A 143 12.68 -7.58 4.24
CA LEU A 143 13.91 -8.01 3.55
C LEU A 143 14.50 -6.90 2.68
N MET A 144 13.63 -6.20 1.94
CA MET A 144 14.01 -5.07 1.10
C MET A 144 14.64 -3.93 1.93
N LEU A 145 14.02 -3.57 3.06
CA LEU A 145 14.48 -2.50 3.95
C LEU A 145 15.86 -2.79 4.52
N PHE A 146 16.18 -4.04 4.87
CA PHE A 146 17.53 -4.39 5.32
C PHE A 146 18.57 -4.17 4.25
N LYS A 147 18.29 -4.54 3.00
CA LYS A 147 19.24 -4.31 1.90
C LYS A 147 19.46 -2.83 1.63
N MET A 148 18.43 -2.02 1.77
CA MET A 148 18.58 -0.56 1.70
C MET A 148 19.40 0.00 2.88
N LYS A 149 19.19 -0.50 4.11
CA LYS A 149 19.96 -0.10 5.30
C LYS A 149 21.42 -0.53 5.25
N GLU A 150 21.70 -1.71 4.68
CA GLU A 150 23.05 -2.24 4.44
C GLU A 150 23.76 -1.51 3.26
N GLY A 151 23.16 -0.46 2.67
CA GLY A 151 23.75 0.30 1.57
C GLY A 151 23.81 -0.46 0.24
N ARG A 152 23.14 -1.62 0.12
CA ARG A 152 23.15 -2.46 -1.08
C ARG A 152 22.07 -2.05 -2.11
N GLY A 153 21.56 -0.83 -2.03
CA GLY A 153 20.72 -0.26 -3.07
C GLY A 153 21.55 0.11 -4.32
N PRO A 154 20.93 0.36 -5.47
CA PRO A 154 19.49 0.37 -5.74
C PRO A 154 18.90 -1.04 -5.85
N ILE A 155 17.57 -1.12 -5.82
CA ILE A 155 16.84 -2.38 -6.02
C ILE A 155 16.20 -2.32 -7.39
N PHE A 156 16.56 -3.27 -8.25
CA PHE A 156 16.16 -3.30 -9.64
C PHE A 156 15.28 -4.50 -9.92
N MET A 157 14.26 -4.28 -10.75
CA MET A 157 13.48 -5.32 -11.37
C MET A 157 14.02 -5.51 -12.78
N ASP A 158 14.54 -6.69 -13.07
CA ASP A 158 15.11 -6.99 -14.39
C ASP A 158 13.96 -7.35 -15.35
N THR A 159 13.36 -6.32 -15.94
CA THR A 159 12.26 -6.46 -16.88
C THR A 159 12.73 -6.92 -18.25
N ALA A 160 13.96 -6.60 -18.64
CA ALA A 160 14.51 -6.97 -19.95
C ALA A 160 14.74 -8.48 -20.03
N ALA A 161 15.43 -9.06 -19.04
CA ALA A 161 15.61 -10.50 -18.98
C ALA A 161 14.27 -11.25 -18.83
N ALA A 162 13.32 -10.69 -18.06
CA ALA A 162 12.01 -11.29 -17.87
C ALA A 162 11.18 -11.30 -19.16
N LEU A 163 11.24 -10.23 -19.95
CA LEU A 163 10.51 -10.14 -21.21
C LEU A 163 11.11 -11.08 -22.27
N ASN A 164 12.44 -11.09 -22.41
CA ASN A 164 13.10 -12.00 -23.35
C ASN A 164 12.80 -13.46 -23.02
N ALA A 165 12.88 -13.85 -21.74
CA ALA A 165 12.54 -15.21 -21.32
C ALA A 165 11.06 -15.56 -21.52
N PHE A 166 10.16 -14.57 -21.48
CA PHE A 166 8.75 -14.78 -21.78
C PHE A 166 8.52 -15.00 -23.28
N LEU A 167 9.15 -14.17 -24.13
CA LEU A 167 9.06 -14.29 -25.59
C LEU A 167 9.66 -15.61 -26.10
N GLU A 168 10.83 -15.99 -25.58
CA GLU A 168 11.47 -17.28 -25.88
C GLU A 168 10.60 -18.48 -25.47
N ALA A 169 9.76 -18.34 -24.45
CA ALA A 169 8.83 -19.39 -24.01
C ALA A 169 7.52 -19.43 -24.81
N GLU A 170 7.18 -18.41 -25.58
CA GLU A 170 6.03 -18.40 -26.50
C GLU A 170 6.40 -18.83 -27.93
N GLU A 171 7.66 -18.65 -28.35
CA GLU A 171 8.15 -19.04 -29.67
C GLU A 171 8.52 -20.54 -29.80
N GLY A 172 8.60 -21.29 -28.70
CA GLY A 172 8.91 -22.73 -28.66
C GLY A 172 7.73 -23.60 -28.29
#